data_AF-A0A7Y2H4H5-F1
#
_entry.id   AF-A0A7Y2H4H5-F1
#
_cell.length_a   1.000
_cell.length_b   1.000
_cell.length_c   1.000
_cell.angle_alpha   90.00
_cell.angle_beta   90.00
_cell.angle_gamma   90.00
#
_symmetry.space_group_name_H-M   'P 1'
#
loop_
_entity.id
_entity.type
_entity.pdbx_description
1 polymer ?
#
loop_
_entity_poly.entity_id
_entity_poly.type
_entity_poly.pdbx_seq_one_letter_code
_entity_poly.pdbx_strand_id
1 'polypeptide(L)'
;IKNPGTFATIATQLTLGQDRFLMIYSVGLTLQNHYSLEPLILLEFKPWISTQVSGHIRFQTSGNLTPKEFQRGLQQLRLGLTKSDSAYGIALQADQFNNAQLQLFNFGIYYSYQFT
;
A
#
# COMPACT_ATOMS: atom_id res chain seq x y z
N ILE A 1 -8.35 -1.91 -7.03
CA ILE A 1 -8.84 -0.80 -7.90
C ILE A 1 -9.91 -1.41 -8.78
N LYS A 2 -11.15 -0.90 -8.71
CA LYS A 2 -12.31 -1.58 -9.28
C LYS A 2 -12.66 -1.00 -10.65
N ASN A 3 -12.99 -1.88 -11.58
CA ASN A 3 -13.56 -1.46 -12.85
C ASN A 3 -14.99 -0.91 -12.63
N PRO A 4 -15.42 0.11 -13.38
CA PRO A 4 -16.78 0.65 -13.30
C PRO A 4 -17.84 -0.44 -13.56
N GLY A 5 -18.97 -0.38 -12.85
CA GLY A 5 -20.10 -1.31 -13.01
C GLY A 5 -20.64 -1.84 -11.68
N THR A 6 -21.57 -2.81 -11.76
CA THR A 6 -22.11 -3.51 -10.58
C THR A 6 -21.17 -4.60 -10.14
N PHE A 7 -20.85 -4.64 -8.85
CA PHE A 7 -19.97 -5.64 -8.26
C PHE A 7 -20.31 -5.95 -6.81
N ALA A 8 -19.94 -7.14 -6.38
CA ALA A 8 -19.91 -7.51 -4.97
C ALA A 8 -18.45 -7.80 -4.57
N THR A 9 -18.04 -7.41 -3.36
CA THR A 9 -16.70 -7.70 -2.85
C THR A 9 -16.79 -8.28 -1.47
N ILE A 10 -16.08 -9.39 -1.25
CA ILE A 10 -15.83 -9.95 0.08
C ILE A 10 -14.35 -9.78 0.34
N ALA A 11 -13.97 -9.21 1.48
CA ALA A 11 -12.58 -9.02 1.83
C ALA A 11 -12.31 -9.36 3.29
N THR A 12 -11.12 -9.85 3.56
CA THR A 12 -10.61 -10.08 4.90
C THR A 12 -9.35 -9.24 5.11
N GLN A 13 -9.15 -8.77 6.34
CA GLN A 13 -7.96 -8.03 6.72
C GLN A 13 -7.43 -8.55 8.06
N LEU A 14 -6.13 -8.75 8.12
CA LEU A 14 -5.36 -9.00 9.33
C LEU A 14 -4.48 -7.78 9.60
N THR A 15 -4.57 -7.24 10.81
CA THR A 15 -3.73 -6.13 11.28
C THR A 15 -2.94 -6.59 12.50
N LEU A 16 -1.61 -6.55 12.38
CA LEU A 16 -0.67 -6.85 13.45
C LEU A 16 0.09 -5.57 13.77
N GLY A 17 -0.19 -4.98 14.92
CA GLY A 17 0.47 -3.76 15.39
C GLY A 17 1.16 -3.98 16.73
N GLN A 18 2.41 -3.55 16.84
CA GLN A 18 3.17 -3.51 18.09
C GLN A 18 4.03 -2.26 18.08
N ASP A 19 3.82 -1.33 19.02
CA ASP A 19 4.50 -0.04 19.25
C ASP A 19 5.04 0.73 18.03
N ARG A 20 6.03 0.16 17.34
CA ARG A 20 6.80 0.75 16.24
C ARG A 20 6.66 0.00 14.93
N PHE A 21 5.99 -1.12 14.91
CA PHE A 21 5.79 -1.97 13.75
C PHE A 21 4.29 -2.16 13.49
N LEU A 22 3.90 -2.03 12.23
CA LEU A 22 2.55 -2.29 11.76
C LEU A 22 2.64 -3.13 10.50
N MET A 23 1.97 -4.27 10.51
CA MET A 23 1.71 -5.07 9.33
C MET A 23 0.19 -5.10 9.10
N ILE A 24 -0.21 -4.81 7.86
CA ILE A 24 -1.57 -5.01 7.39
C ILE A 24 -1.48 -5.95 6.20
N TYR A 25 -2.20 -7.06 6.28
CA TYR A 25 -2.46 -7.93 5.16
C TYR A 25 -3.95 -7.91 4.87
N SER A 26 -4.34 -7.68 3.63
CA SER A 26 -5.73 -7.88 3.22
C SER A 26 -5.81 -8.59 1.89
N VAL A 27 -6.92 -9.30 1.70
CA VAL A 27 -7.23 -9.96 0.45
C VAL A 27 -8.72 -9.82 0.18
N GLY A 28 -9.06 -9.31 -1.00
CA GLY A 28 -10.43 -9.17 -1.48
C GLY A 28 -10.69 -10.10 -2.65
N LEU A 29 -11.91 -10.62 -2.72
CA LEU A 29 -12.48 -11.22 -3.92
C LEU A 29 -13.62 -10.31 -4.40
N THR A 30 -13.47 -9.75 -5.59
CA THR A 30 -14.50 -8.95 -6.25
C THR A 30 -15.15 -9.76 -7.36
N LEU A 31 -16.48 -9.87 -7.34
CA LEU A 31 -17.32 -10.53 -8.33
C LEU A 31 -17.96 -9.49 -9.24
N GLN A 32 -17.63 -9.55 -10.53
CA GLN A 32 -18.21 -8.79 -11.64
C GLN A 32 -18.54 -9.75 -12.80
N ASN A 33 -18.40 -9.34 -14.06
CA ASN A 33 -18.41 -10.23 -15.23
C ASN A 33 -17.35 -11.35 -15.14
N HIS A 34 -16.28 -11.11 -14.38
CA HIS A 34 -15.27 -12.08 -13.98
C HIS A 34 -14.91 -11.84 -12.51
N TYR A 35 -14.28 -12.81 -11.84
CA TYR A 35 -13.77 -12.59 -10.50
C TYR A 35 -12.35 -12.02 -10.53
N SER A 36 -12.03 -11.15 -9.56
CA SER A 36 -10.68 -10.63 -9.35
C SER A 36 -10.26 -10.76 -7.89
N LEU A 37 -9.02 -11.19 -7.66
CA LEU A 37 -8.37 -11.23 -6.36
C LEU A 37 -7.56 -9.94 -6.16
N GLU A 38 -7.74 -9.30 -5.01
CA GLU A 38 -7.14 -8.00 -4.66
C GLU A 38 -6.31 -8.12 -3.38
N PRO A 39 -5.06 -8.65 -3.44
CA PRO A 39 -4.17 -8.70 -2.29
C PRO A 39 -3.55 -7.33 -2.00
N LEU A 40 -3.33 -7.05 -0.72
CA LEU A 40 -2.56 -5.90 -0.23
C LEU A 40 -1.71 -6.32 0.97
N ILE A 41 -0.45 -5.87 0.97
CA ILE A 41 0.46 -5.94 2.11
C ILE A 41 0.95 -4.52 2.36
N LEU A 42 0.87 -4.07 3.62
CA LEU A 42 1.50 -2.87 4.11
C LEU A 42 2.37 -3.24 5.31
N LEU A 43 3.62 -2.80 5.27
CA LEU A 43 4.58 -2.90 6.37
C LEU A 43 5.03 -1.49 6.71
N GLU A 44 4.94 -1.13 7.99
CA GLU A 44 5.41 0.13 8.50
C GLU A 44 6.29 -0.12 9.72
N PHE A 45 7.44 0.55 9.75
CA PHE A 45 8.37 0.54 10.86
C PHE A 45 8.81 1.97 11.20
N LYS A 46 8.70 2.31 12.48
CA LYS A 46 9.01 3.63 13.05
C LYS A 46 10.12 3.52 14.09
N PRO A 47 11.39 3.36 13.69
CA PRO A 47 12.50 3.27 14.64
C PRO A 47 12.66 4.57 15.42
N TRP A 48 13.03 4.47 16.69
CA TRP A 48 13.32 5.66 17.49
C TRP A 48 14.63 6.31 17.05
N ILE A 49 14.59 7.64 16.89
CA ILE A 49 15.78 8.46 16.67
C ILE A 49 16.00 9.34 17.91
N SER A 50 14.92 9.93 18.44
CA SER A 50 14.93 10.70 19.68
C SER A 50 13.57 10.62 20.39
N THR A 51 13.42 11.32 21.51
CA THR A 51 12.16 11.37 22.28
C THR A 51 10.99 12.00 21.52
N GLN A 52 11.26 12.79 20.47
CA GLN A 52 10.24 13.52 19.71
C GLN A 52 10.23 13.14 18.22
N VAL A 53 11.23 12.39 17.75
CA VAL A 53 11.41 12.06 16.34
C VAL A 53 11.62 10.57 16.18
N SER A 54 10.85 9.96 15.30
CA SER A 54 11.06 8.58 14.84
C SER A 54 11.38 8.56 13.35
N GLY A 55 12.14 7.56 12.90
CA GLY A 55 12.20 7.25 11.48
C GLY A 55 10.83 6.80 10.98
N HIS A 56 10.63 6.82 9.67
CA HIS A 56 9.41 6.32 9.03
C HIS A 56 9.80 5.54 7.80
N ILE A 57 9.62 4.22 7.87
CA ILE A 57 9.85 3.28 6.77
C ILE A 57 8.53 2.60 6.51
N ARG A 58 7.94 2.83 5.34
CA ARG A 58 6.69 2.17 4.94
C ARG A 58 6.85 1.54 3.57
N PHE A 59 6.62 0.25 3.49
CA PHE A 59 6.48 -0.50 2.24
C PHE A 59 5.02 -0.90 2.06
N GLN A 60 4.51 -0.77 0.85
CA GLN A 60 3.19 -1.24 0.48
C GLN A 60 3.26 -1.90 -0.88
N THR A 61 2.59 -3.04 -1.04
CA THR A 61 2.34 -3.65 -2.33
C THR A 61 0.88 -4.07 -2.41
N SER A 62 0.27 -3.93 -3.58
CA SER A 62 -1.08 -4.38 -3.84
C SER A 62 -1.24 -4.81 -5.29
N GLY A 63 -2.13 -5.75 -5.53
CA GLY A 63 -2.38 -6.30 -6.86
C GLY A 63 -3.86 -6.34 -7.20
N ASN A 64 -4.16 -6.42 -8.49
CA ASN A 64 -5.41 -6.93 -9.01
C ASN A 64 -5.10 -8.07 -9.97
N LEU A 65 -5.57 -9.26 -9.61
CA LEU A 65 -5.36 -10.51 -10.31
C LEU A 65 -6.69 -11.01 -10.83
N THR A 66 -6.75 -11.40 -12.09
CA THR A 66 -7.83 -12.24 -12.62
C THR A 66 -7.25 -13.60 -13.02
N PRO A 67 -8.09 -14.61 -13.32
CA PRO A 67 -7.60 -15.92 -13.74
C PRO A 67 -6.74 -15.90 -15.01
N LYS A 68 -6.87 -14.84 -15.82
CA LYS A 68 -6.21 -14.71 -17.12
C LYS A 68 -4.99 -13.79 -17.07
N GLU A 69 -4.94 -12.85 -16.13
CA GLU A 69 -3.93 -11.78 -16.16
C GLU A 69 -3.71 -11.11 -14.80
N PHE A 70 -2.49 -10.61 -14.59
CA PHE A 70 -2.20 -9.60 -13.57
C PHE A 70 -2.54 -8.22 -14.15
N GLN A 71 -3.69 -7.69 -13.76
CA GLN A 71 -4.24 -6.45 -14.32
C GLN A 71 -3.47 -5.23 -13.86
N ARG A 72 -3.12 -5.18 -12.58
CA ARG A 72 -2.33 -4.07 -12.04
C ARG A 72 -1.58 -4.45 -10.77
N GLY A 73 -0.36 -3.95 -10.63
CA GLY A 73 0.46 -4.03 -9.44
C GLY A 73 0.91 -2.65 -9.02
N LEU A 74 0.68 -2.29 -7.76
CA LEU A 74 1.17 -1.05 -7.17
C LEU A 74 2.11 -1.37 -6.03
N GLN A 75 3.34 -0.86 -6.12
CA GLN A 75 4.36 -0.95 -5.08
C GLN A 75 4.76 0.46 -4.66
N GLN A 76 4.88 0.69 -3.36
CA GLN A 76 5.24 1.99 -2.82
C GLN A 76 6.22 1.82 -1.66
N LEU A 77 7.28 2.61 -1.67
CA LEU A 77 8.22 2.73 -0.56
C LEU A 77 8.26 4.18 -0.10
N ARG A 78 8.09 4.43 1.20
CA ARG A 78 8.26 5.74 1.83
C ARG A 78 9.36 5.64 2.87
N LEU A 79 10.27 6.61 2.81
CA LEU A 79 11.36 6.77 3.77
C LEU A 79 11.32 8.21 4.29
N GLY A 80 11.40 8.40 5.59
CA GLY A 80 11.28 9.73 6.16
C GLY A 80 11.36 9.77 7.67
N LEU A 81 10.78 10.83 8.23
CA LEU A 81 10.70 11.08 9.67
C LEU A 81 9.25 11.26 10.07
N THR A 82 8.93 10.85 11.29
CA THR A 82 7.68 11.16 11.99
C THR A 82 7.99 12.03 13.19
N LYS A 83 7.26 13.14 13.32
CA LYS A 83 7.28 14.02 14.49
C LYS A 83 5.85 14.38 14.84
N SER A 84 5.42 14.03 16.06
CA SER A 84 4.01 14.12 16.47
C SER A 84 3.11 13.43 15.42
N ASP A 85 2.08 14.11 14.94
CA ASP A 85 1.11 13.56 13.98
C ASP A 85 1.53 13.76 12.50
N SER A 86 2.74 14.26 12.26
CA SER A 86 3.26 14.52 10.92
C SER A 86 4.32 13.52 10.51
N ALA A 87 4.23 13.00 9.29
CA ALA A 87 5.26 12.22 8.63
C ALA A 87 5.66 12.86 7.30
N TYR A 88 6.95 12.93 7.01
CA TYR A 88 7.45 13.54 5.78
C TYR A 88 8.75 12.88 5.31
N GLY A 89 9.01 12.95 4.00
CA GLY A 89 10.24 12.42 3.42
C GLY A 89 10.09 12.15 1.93
N ILE A 90 10.75 11.10 1.46
CA ILE A 90 10.74 10.68 0.06
C ILE A 90 9.81 9.48 -0.17
N ALA A 91 9.21 9.43 -1.34
CA ALA A 91 8.33 8.37 -1.80
C ALA A 91 8.79 7.86 -3.16
N LEU A 92 8.78 6.54 -3.30
CA LEU A 92 8.97 5.80 -4.54
C LEU A 92 7.67 5.04 -4.79
N GLN A 93 7.18 5.08 -6.02
CA GLN A 93 6.02 4.31 -6.44
C GLN A 93 6.30 3.66 -7.78
N ALA A 94 6.10 2.34 -7.86
CA ALA A 94 6.12 1.59 -9.09
C ALA A 94 4.72 1.06 -9.39
N ASP A 95 4.28 1.23 -10.63
CA ASP A 95 2.99 0.76 -11.12
C ASP A 95 3.21 -0.11 -12.36
N GLN A 96 2.59 -1.28 -12.38
CA GLN A 96 2.66 -2.23 -13.48
C GLN A 96 1.24 -2.55 -13.92
N PHE A 97 0.94 -2.42 -15.21
CA PHE A 97 -0.38 -2.73 -15.78
C PHE A 97 -0.30 -3.96 -16.69
N ASN A 98 -1.31 -4.83 -16.70
CA ASN A 98 -1.55 -5.88 -17.69
C ASN A 98 -0.31 -6.70 -18.09
N ASN A 99 0.41 -7.27 -17.12
CA ASN A 99 1.68 -8.00 -17.35
C ASN A 99 2.75 -7.21 -18.15
N ALA A 100 2.61 -5.88 -18.27
CA ALA A 100 3.46 -5.10 -19.16
C ALA A 100 4.92 -5.10 -18.70
N GLN A 101 5.82 -5.06 -19.68
CA GLN A 101 7.25 -4.85 -19.48
C GLN A 101 7.57 -3.42 -19.01
N LEU A 102 6.69 -2.45 -19.32
CA LEU A 102 6.85 -1.05 -18.92
C LEU A 102 6.23 -0.83 -17.54
N GLN A 103 7.09 -0.48 -16.59
CA GLN A 103 6.71 -0.10 -15.23
C GLN A 103 6.74 1.43 -15.13
N LEU A 104 5.64 2.05 -14.72
CA LEU A 104 5.63 3.47 -14.39
C LEU A 104 6.28 3.65 -13.03
N PHE A 105 7.38 4.39 -13.00
CA PHE A 105 8.11 4.67 -11.78
C PHE A 105 8.05 6.16 -11.46
N ASN A 106 7.57 6.48 -10.27
CA ASN A 106 7.48 7.84 -9.77
C ASN A 106 8.35 7.99 -8.51
N PHE A 107 9.10 9.08 -8.45
CA PHE A 107 9.85 9.50 -7.26
C PHE A 107 9.41 10.91 -6.87
N GLY A 108 9.26 11.16 -5.58
CA GLY A 108 8.91 12.48 -5.08
C GLY A 108 9.06 12.62 -3.58
N ILE A 109 8.59 13.75 -3.07
CA ILE A 109 8.47 14.00 -1.64
C ILE A 109 7.02 13.79 -1.19
N TYR A 110 6.83 13.43 0.07
CA TYR A 110 5.50 13.34 0.68
C TYR A 110 5.47 14.06 2.02
N TYR A 111 4.27 14.53 2.35
CA TYR A 111 3.88 14.98 3.67
C TYR A 111 2.55 14.32 4.01
N SER A 112 2.40 13.86 5.25
CA SER A 112 1.21 13.20 5.76
C SER A 112 0.93 13.72 7.16
N TYR A 113 -0.32 14.09 7.42
CA TYR A 113 -0.79 14.50 8.74
C TYR A 113 -1.91 13.55 9.20
N GLN A 114 -1.80 13.02 10.41
CA GLN A 114 -2.83 12.18 11.02
C GLN A 114 -3.75 13.04 11.87
N PHE A 115 -4.99 13.21 11.40
CA PHE A 115 -6.03 13.86 12.20
C PHE A 115 -6.45 12.87 13.31
N THR A 116 -6.16 13.23 14.55
CA THR A 116 -6.60 12.52 15.76
C THR A 116 -7.83 13.21 16.33
#